data_AF-A0A1F7Z0T4-F1
#
_entry.id   AF-A0A1F7Z0T4-F1
#
_cell.length_a   1.000
_cell.length_b   1.000
_cell.length_c   1.000
_cell.angle_alpha   90.00
_cell.angle_beta   90.00
_cell.angle_gamma   90.00
#
_symmetry.space_group_name_H-M   'P 1'
#
loop_
_entity.id
_entity.type
_entity.pdbx_description
1 polymer ?
#
loop_
_entity_poly.entity_id
_entity_poly.type
_entity_poly.pdbx_seq_one_letter_code
_entity_poly.pdbx_strand_id
1 'polypeptide(L)'
;MNILLNTIPVAPPGGFQGRGPLGLEGSDPTLAGDTLSNVISTAIGVMTAIAFIWFIFLLLMGALGIMTAGGDKAKVEAARARISNGLIGLVITISVVGILVLVATILGLEGILDLQGVIGNLSP
;
A
#
# COMPACT_ATOMS: atom_id res chain seq x y z
N MET A 1 -32.89 -45.24 -4.81
CA MET A 1 -31.57 -44.71 -5.24
C MET A 1 -31.74 -43.20 -5.28
N ASN A 2 -31.10 -42.44 -4.37
CA ASN A 2 -30.98 -40.95 -4.32
C ASN A 2 -30.93 -40.34 -2.89
N ILE A 3 -30.69 -41.14 -1.84
CA ILE A 3 -30.58 -40.62 -0.46
C ILE A 3 -29.14 -40.40 0.03
N LEU A 4 -28.12 -40.62 -0.81
CA LEU A 4 -26.71 -40.55 -0.39
C LEU A 4 -25.93 -39.31 -0.87
N LEU A 5 -26.58 -38.37 -1.58
CA LEU A 5 -25.92 -37.15 -2.09
C LEU A 5 -26.26 -35.88 -1.29
N ASN A 6 -27.23 -35.91 -0.37
CA ASN A 6 -27.64 -34.72 0.41
C ASN A 6 -27.01 -34.63 1.81
N THR A 7 -26.15 -35.57 2.19
CA THR A 7 -25.57 -35.65 3.54
C THR A 7 -24.05 -35.65 3.55
N ILE A 8 -23.42 -35.39 2.40
CA ILE A 8 -22.00 -35.03 2.39
C ILE A 8 -21.97 -33.50 2.46
N PRO A 9 -21.68 -32.90 3.63
CA PRO A 9 -21.43 -31.47 3.71
C PRO A 9 -20.17 -31.17 2.88
N VAL A 10 -20.37 -30.80 1.61
CA VAL A 10 -19.31 -30.39 0.67
C VAL A 10 -18.67 -29.06 1.07
N ALA A 11 -19.22 -28.38 2.08
CA ALA A 11 -18.66 -27.21 2.72
C ALA A 11 -18.99 -27.22 4.23
N PRO A 12 -18.14 -26.61 5.09
CA PRO A 12 -18.47 -26.36 6.49
C PRO A 12 -19.77 -25.57 6.64
N PRO A 13 -20.49 -25.70 7.77
CA PRO A 13 -21.65 -24.85 8.06
C PRO A 13 -21.21 -23.37 8.04
N GLY A 14 -21.68 -22.63 7.03
CA GLY A 14 -21.24 -21.27 6.73
C GLY A 14 -20.37 -21.09 5.48
N GLY A 15 -20.18 -22.10 4.63
CA GLY A 15 -19.45 -21.97 3.36
C GLY A 15 -17.93 -21.93 3.51
N PHE A 16 -17.20 -21.73 2.41
CA PHE A 16 -15.74 -21.60 2.43
C PHE A 16 -15.35 -20.18 2.86
N GLN A 17 -15.49 -19.88 4.14
CA GLN A 17 -15.06 -18.60 4.71
C GLN A 17 -13.54 -18.48 4.63
N GLY A 18 -13.05 -17.47 3.89
CA GLY A 18 -11.64 -17.11 3.86
C GLY A 18 -11.15 -16.70 5.24
N ARG A 19 -10.00 -17.21 5.68
CA ARG A 19 -9.37 -16.80 6.95
C ARG A 19 -8.73 -15.42 6.79
N GLY A 20 -9.33 -14.40 7.40
CA GLY A 20 -8.78 -13.04 7.48
C GLY A 20 -9.86 -11.96 7.41
N PRO A 21 -9.50 -10.68 7.52
CA PRO A 21 -10.46 -9.57 7.44
C PRO A 21 -11.28 -9.54 6.14
N LEU A 22 -10.79 -10.19 5.07
CA LEU A 22 -11.49 -10.38 3.79
C LEU A 22 -12.52 -11.53 3.80
N GLY A 23 -12.67 -12.26 4.91
CA GLY A 23 -13.57 -13.40 5.11
C GLY A 23 -15.01 -13.00 5.35
N LEU A 24 -15.62 -12.32 4.39
CA LEU A 24 -16.95 -11.69 4.51
C LEU A 24 -18.02 -12.39 3.64
N GLU A 25 -18.01 -13.72 3.62
CA GLU A 25 -19.09 -14.47 2.96
C GLU A 25 -20.33 -14.50 3.88
N GLY A 26 -21.23 -13.51 3.71
CA GLY A 26 -22.52 -13.42 4.40
C GLY A 26 -22.81 -12.12 5.17
N SER A 27 -21.90 -11.14 5.17
CA SER A 27 -22.07 -9.84 5.85
C SER A 27 -22.51 -8.73 4.90
N ASP A 28 -23.13 -7.66 5.44
CA ASP A 28 -23.66 -6.52 4.67
C ASP A 28 -22.70 -6.03 3.58
N PRO A 29 -23.19 -5.73 2.35
CA PRO A 29 -22.36 -5.26 1.24
C PRO A 29 -21.60 -3.96 1.56
N THR A 30 -22.05 -3.19 2.56
CA THR A 30 -21.37 -2.02 3.09
C THR A 30 -20.04 -2.36 3.77
N LEU A 31 -19.99 -3.47 4.52
CA LEU A 31 -18.77 -3.93 5.23
C LEU A 31 -17.69 -4.44 4.26
N ALA A 32 -18.11 -4.96 3.10
CA ALA A 32 -17.17 -5.37 2.04
C ALA A 32 -16.43 -4.15 1.44
N GLY A 33 -17.11 -3.02 1.30
CA GLY A 33 -16.51 -1.75 0.85
C GLY A 33 -15.44 -1.24 1.81
N ASP A 34 -15.75 -1.23 3.11
CA ASP A 34 -14.83 -0.76 4.16
C ASP A 34 -13.59 -1.66 4.28
N THR A 35 -13.76 -2.96 4.11
CA THR A 35 -12.65 -3.92 4.18
C THR A 35 -11.73 -3.83 2.97
N LEU A 36 -12.30 -3.67 1.78
CA LEU A 36 -11.52 -3.42 0.57
C LEU A 36 -10.75 -2.09 0.66
N SER A 37 -11.40 -1.06 1.20
CA SER A 37 -10.77 0.22 1.54
C SER A 37 -9.55 -0.01 2.45
N ASN A 38 -9.72 -0.72 3.57
CA ASN A 38 -8.62 -1.00 4.50
C ASN A 38 -7.44 -1.77 3.88
N VAL A 39 -7.69 -2.72 2.98
CA VAL A 39 -6.63 -3.45 2.28
C VAL A 39 -5.88 -2.55 1.31
N ILE A 40 -6.60 -1.76 0.51
CA ILE A 40 -6.01 -0.82 -0.44
C ILE A 40 -5.18 0.24 0.31
N SER A 41 -5.71 0.76 1.41
CA SER A 41 -4.99 1.67 2.30
C SER A 41 -3.66 1.08 2.76
N THR A 42 -3.70 -0.11 3.36
CA THR A 42 -2.52 -0.74 3.94
C THR A 42 -1.47 -0.96 2.86
N ALA A 43 -1.89 -1.40 1.67
CA ALA A 43 -1.00 -1.56 0.53
C ALA A 43 -0.34 -0.23 0.12
N ILE A 44 -1.11 0.86 0.05
CA ILE A 44 -0.59 2.19 -0.28
C ILE A 44 0.37 2.72 0.79
N GLY A 45 0.04 2.54 2.07
CA GLY A 45 0.90 2.93 3.19
C GLY A 45 2.25 2.23 3.13
N VAL A 46 2.25 0.91 2.89
CA VAL A 46 3.48 0.11 2.73
C VAL A 46 4.26 0.56 1.48
N MET A 47 3.59 0.77 0.35
CA MET A 47 4.23 1.27 -0.88
C MET A 47 4.90 2.63 -0.67
N THR A 48 4.25 3.53 0.05
CA THR A 48 4.78 4.88 0.35
C THR A 48 6.00 4.80 1.25
N ALA A 49 5.99 3.91 2.25
CA ALA A 49 7.14 3.66 3.11
C ALA A 49 8.35 3.12 2.32
N ILE A 50 8.12 2.16 1.42
CA ILE A 50 9.18 1.61 0.55
C ILE A 50 9.74 2.70 -0.38
N ALA A 51 8.88 3.54 -0.98
CA ALA A 51 9.31 4.63 -1.83
C ALA A 51 10.22 5.63 -1.09
N PHE A 52 9.88 5.96 0.15
CA PHE A 52 10.67 6.87 0.98
C PHE A 52 12.04 6.27 1.34
N ILE A 53 12.08 4.99 1.69
CA ILE A 53 13.35 4.28 1.93
C ILE A 53 14.21 4.30 0.67
N TRP A 54 13.62 4.02 -0.50
CA TRP A 54 14.33 4.05 -1.78
C TRP A 54 14.89 5.43 -2.14
N PHE A 55 14.14 6.49 -1.83
CA PHE A 55 14.59 7.87 -2.01
C PHE A 55 15.89 8.17 -1.24
N ILE A 56 16.00 7.70 0.00
CA ILE A 56 17.22 7.87 0.83
C ILE A 56 18.42 7.17 0.16
N PHE A 57 18.23 5.97 -0.38
CA PHE A 57 19.30 5.27 -1.11
C PHE A 57 19.76 6.05 -2.36
N LEU A 58 18.82 6.62 -3.14
CA LEU A 58 19.17 7.44 -4.29
C LEU A 58 19.97 8.69 -3.89
N LEU A 59 19.57 9.33 -2.79
CA LEU A 59 20.23 10.52 -2.27
C LEU A 59 21.66 10.20 -1.82
N LEU A 60 21.85 9.09 -1.08
CA LEU A 60 23.17 8.61 -0.67
C LEU A 60 24.06 8.29 -1.87
N MET A 61 23.56 7.54 -2.85
CA MET A 61 24.33 7.22 -4.07
C MET A 61 24.67 8.46 -4.90
N GLY A 62 23.76 9.45 -4.95
CA GLY A 62 24.00 10.73 -5.59
C GLY A 62 25.06 11.56 -4.86
N ALA A 63 24.96 11.67 -3.54
CA ALA A 63 25.90 12.41 -2.71
C ALA A 63 27.32 11.80 -2.77
N LEU A 64 27.42 10.47 -2.64
CA LEU A 64 28.69 9.76 -2.81
C LEU A 64 29.26 9.93 -4.22
N GLY A 65 28.38 9.96 -5.24
CA GLY A 65 28.79 10.23 -6.62
C GLY A 65 29.42 11.61 -6.80
N ILE A 66 28.88 12.65 -6.15
CA ILE A 66 29.47 14.00 -6.19
C ILE A 66 30.80 14.04 -5.42
N MET A 67 30.86 13.41 -4.23
CA MET A 67 32.09 13.38 -3.42
C MET A 67 33.23 12.62 -4.10
N THR A 68 32.93 11.53 -4.80
CA THR A 68 33.95 10.67 -5.45
C THR A 68 34.31 11.10 -6.87
N ALA A 69 33.62 12.09 -7.45
CA ALA A 69 33.83 12.50 -8.83
C ALA A 69 35.20 13.17 -9.09
N GLY A 70 35.87 13.72 -8.07
CA GLY A 70 37.28 14.13 -8.14
C GLY A 70 37.67 15.13 -9.25
N GLY A 71 36.70 15.81 -9.89
CA GLY A 71 36.91 16.72 -11.04
C GLY A 71 36.44 16.20 -12.39
N ASP A 72 36.01 14.94 -12.50
CA ASP A 72 35.43 14.36 -13.72
C ASP A 72 33.98 14.85 -13.92
N LYS A 73 33.79 15.70 -14.94
CA LYS A 73 32.49 16.32 -15.26
C LYS A 73 31.41 15.27 -15.52
N ALA A 74 31.73 14.15 -16.17
CA ALA A 74 30.74 13.13 -16.51
C ALA A 74 30.16 12.47 -15.25
N LYS A 75 31.00 12.24 -14.24
CA LYS A 75 30.58 11.64 -12.95
C LYS A 75 29.77 12.61 -12.11
N VAL A 76 30.15 13.90 -12.10
CA VAL A 76 29.37 14.94 -11.42
C VAL A 76 27.99 15.06 -12.03
N GLU A 77 27.89 15.03 -13.36
CA GLU A 77 26.63 15.17 -14.07
C GLU A 77 25.72 13.95 -13.85
N ALA A 78 26.25 12.74 -13.92
CA ALA A 78 25.52 11.52 -13.57
C ALA A 78 25.02 11.53 -12.11
N ALA A 79 25.84 12.01 -11.17
CA ALA A 79 25.47 12.11 -9.77
C ALA A 79 24.36 13.16 -9.53
N ARG A 80 24.44 14.32 -10.20
CA ARG A 80 23.39 15.34 -10.19
C ARG A 80 22.08 14.84 -10.79
N ALA A 81 22.15 14.07 -11.88
CA ALA A 81 20.98 13.44 -12.47
C ALA A 81 20.30 12.46 -11.50
N ARG A 82 21.09 11.66 -10.76
CA ARG A 82 20.54 10.76 -9.72
C ARG A 82 19.83 11.51 -8.60
N ILE A 83 20.40 12.60 -8.11
CA ILE A 83 19.76 13.44 -7.06
C ILE A 83 18.47 14.06 -7.59
N SER A 84 18.50 14.59 -8.82
CA SER A 84 17.33 15.22 -9.45
C SER A 84 16.21 14.20 -9.67
N ASN A 85 16.53 13.02 -10.18
CA ASN A 85 15.57 11.92 -10.35
C ASN A 85 14.99 11.44 -9.01
N GLY A 86 15.83 11.38 -7.96
CA GLY A 86 15.36 11.09 -6.61
C GLY A 86 14.37 12.13 -6.12
N LEU A 87 14.68 13.42 -6.28
CA LEU A 87 13.79 14.52 -5.88
C LEU A 87 12.47 14.49 -6.64
N ILE A 88 12.50 14.24 -7.95
CA ILE A 88 11.30 14.06 -8.78
C ILE A 88 10.45 12.91 -8.24
N GLY A 89 11.08 11.77 -7.89
CA GLY A 89 10.39 10.64 -7.28
C GLY A 89 9.67 11.02 -5.98
N LEU A 90 10.33 11.77 -5.09
CA LEU A 90 9.72 12.24 -3.84
C LEU A 90 8.51 13.15 -4.09
N VAL A 91 8.64 14.11 -5.01
CA VAL A 91 7.55 15.03 -5.36
C VAL A 91 6.35 14.27 -5.91
N ILE A 92 6.57 13.26 -6.74
CA ILE A 92 5.51 12.40 -7.28
C ILE A 92 4.84 11.63 -6.15
N THR A 93 5.59 11.01 -5.23
CA THR A 93 5.01 10.28 -4.09
C THR A 93 4.09 11.16 -3.24
N ILE A 94 4.52 12.39 -2.91
CA ILE A 94 3.70 13.35 -2.15
C ILE A 94 2.44 13.73 -2.93
N SER A 95 2.57 13.95 -4.24
CA SER A 95 1.44 14.30 -5.11
C SER A 95 0.40 13.18 -5.18
N VAL A 96 0.85 11.92 -5.26
CA VAL A 96 -0.04 10.75 -5.27
C VAL A 96 -0.84 10.65 -3.98
N VAL A 97 -0.20 10.81 -2.81
CA VAL A 97 -0.92 10.79 -1.53
C VAL A 97 -1.95 11.91 -1.46
N GLY A 98 -1.62 13.12 -1.94
CA GLY A 98 -2.57 14.24 -2.00
C GLY A 98 -3.78 13.95 -2.90
N ILE A 99 -3.56 13.36 -4.07
CA ILE A 99 -4.65 12.94 -4.98
C ILE A 99 -5.51 11.85 -4.33
N LEU A 100 -4.89 10.89 -3.65
CA LEU A 100 -5.61 9.80 -2.98
C LEU A 100 -6.51 10.31 -1.85
N VAL A 101 -6.03 11.27 -1.05
CA VAL A 101 -6.85 11.93 -0.02
C VAL A 101 -8.06 12.60 -0.67
N LEU A 102 -7.86 13.29 -1.79
CA LEU A 102 -8.95 13.95 -2.53
C LEU A 102 -9.95 12.94 -3.11
N VAL A 103 -9.48 11.81 -3.62
CA VAL A 103 -10.36 10.73 -4.12
C VAL A 103 -11.13 10.07 -2.96
N ALA A 104 -10.48 9.88 -1.81
CA ALA A 104 -11.08 9.29 -0.62
C ALA A 104 -12.22 10.15 -0.06
N THR A 105 -12.04 11.48 -0.02
CA THR A 105 -13.09 12.41 0.43
C THR A 105 -14.30 12.42 -0.51
N ILE A 106 -14.08 12.30 -1.83
CA ILE A 106 -15.18 12.23 -2.82
C ILE A 106 -15.95 10.91 -2.70
N LEU A 107 -15.27 9.80 -2.44
CA LEU A 107 -15.88 8.47 -2.29
C LEU A 107 -16.57 8.26 -0.93
N GLY A 108 -16.51 9.23 -0.01
CA GLY A 108 -17.07 9.11 1.34
C GLY A 108 -16.33 8.10 2.23
N LEU A 109 -15.16 7.64 1.79
CA LEU A 109 -14.28 6.74 2.54
C LEU A 109 -13.36 7.60 3.43
N GLU A 110 -13.96 8.37 4.33
CA GLU A 110 -13.26 9.12 5.38
C GLU A 110 -12.59 8.11 6.33
N GLY A 111 -11.39 7.66 5.99
CA GLY A 111 -10.70 6.64 6.78
C GLY A 111 -9.80 5.71 5.99
N ILE A 112 -9.68 5.86 4.65
CA ILE A 112 -8.70 5.07 3.89
C ILE A 112 -7.33 5.20 4.56
N LEU A 113 -6.85 6.36 5.02
CA LEU A 113 -5.54 6.46 5.70
C LEU A 113 -5.56 6.21 7.22
N ASP A 114 -6.58 5.55 7.77
CA ASP A 114 -6.61 5.24 9.20
C ASP A 114 -5.75 4.02 9.54
N LEU A 115 -4.43 4.21 9.52
CA LEU A 115 -3.48 3.23 10.06
C LEU A 115 -3.70 2.98 11.57
N GLN A 116 -4.37 3.88 12.28
CA GLN A 116 -4.60 3.78 13.72
C GLN A 116 -5.70 2.76 14.05
N GLY A 117 -6.76 2.70 13.24
CA GLY A 117 -7.84 1.70 13.36
C GLY A 117 -7.40 0.26 13.09
N VAL A 118 -6.41 0.05 12.22
CA VAL A 118 -5.86 -1.30 11.93
C VAL A 118 -4.99 -1.81 13.09
N ILE A 119 -4.21 -0.93 13.73
CA ILE A 119 -3.36 -1.30 14.87
C ILE A 119 -4.19 -1.51 16.14
N GLY A 120 -5.28 -0.74 16.31
CA GLY A 120 -6.23 -0.91 17.42
C GLY A 120 -6.98 -2.26 17.43
N ASN A 121 -7.20 -2.87 16.25
CA ASN A 121 -7.82 -4.19 16.12
C ASN A 121 -6.84 -5.38 16.33
N LEU A 122 -5.56 -5.10 16.55
CA LEU A 122 -4.52 -6.11 16.78
C LEU A 122 -3.95 -6.08 18.21
N SER A 123 -4.35 -5.10 19.02
CA SER A 123 -4.24 -5.21 20.47
C SER A 123 -5.55 -5.77 20.99
N PRO A 124 -5.56 -6.89 21.75
CA PRO A 124 -6.71 -7.18 22.59
C PRO A 124 -6.97 -6.05 23.58
#